data_AF-A0A0M3IZH7-F1
#
_entry.id   AF-A0A0M3IZH7-F1
#
_cell.length_a   1.000
_cell.length_b   1.000
_cell.length_c   1.000
_cell.angle_alpha   90.00
_cell.angle_beta   90.00
_cell.angle_gamma   90.00
#
_symmetry.space_group_name_H-M   'P 1'
#
loop_
_entity.id
_entity.type
_entity.pdbx_description
1 polymer ?
#
loop_
_entity_poly.entity_id
_entity_poly.type
_entity_poly.pdbx_seq_one_letter_code
_entity_poly.pdbx_strand_id
1 'polypeptide(L)'
;MRLNEMCREERIRVMRQELDRFMVSLKPSISQSFNPQLQNNLIESLLDGTVFQIVDSLRDLQEMNEKQLYADRQKRLAELQLVPDLDEQMKRIDMNIVCELDKVLTIFYFFQLSHIIEKSYFQIMAQQQNVLSRAGVPAFRVTNNPNEITLQMEIIRFILTLTSTYS
;
A
#
# COMPACT_ATOMS: atom_id res chain seq x y z
N MET A 1 2.59 3.79 -28.00
CA MET A 1 1.50 3.16 -28.77
C MET A 1 0.34 3.03 -27.81
N ARG A 2 -0.79 3.70 -28.04
CA ARG A 2 -1.90 3.69 -27.07
C ARG A 2 -2.65 2.36 -27.19
N LEU A 3 -2.76 1.62 -26.08
CA LEU A 3 -3.49 0.33 -26.04
C LEU A 3 -4.93 0.44 -26.54
N ASN A 4 -5.56 1.62 -26.41
CA ASN A 4 -6.95 1.86 -26.80
C ASN A 4 -7.17 2.02 -28.31
N GLU A 5 -6.11 2.16 -29.11
CA GLU A 5 -6.18 2.29 -30.58
C GLU A 5 -6.11 0.93 -31.29
N MET A 6 -5.79 -0.14 -30.55
CA MET A 6 -5.60 -1.50 -31.06
C MET A 6 -6.91 -2.29 -31.00
N CYS A 7 -7.11 -3.21 -31.95
CA CYS A 7 -8.24 -4.14 -31.88
C CYS A 7 -8.10 -5.06 -30.65
N ARG A 8 -9.21 -5.63 -30.16
CA ARG A 8 -9.23 -6.43 -28.92
C ARG A 8 -8.21 -7.58 -28.95
N GLU A 9 -8.10 -8.29 -30.07
CA GLU A 9 -7.18 -9.43 -30.23
C GLU A 9 -5.71 -9.00 -30.13
N GLU A 10 -5.39 -7.86 -30.75
CA GLU A 10 -4.07 -7.26 -30.72
C GLU A 10 -3.69 -6.83 -29.29
N ARG A 11 -4.62 -6.23 -28.54
CA ARG A 11 -4.43 -5.88 -27.13
C ARG A 11 -4.18 -7.12 -26.26
N ILE A 12 -4.97 -8.18 -26.46
CA ILE A 12 -4.79 -9.45 -25.73
C ILE A 12 -3.39 -10.01 -26.00
N ARG A 13 -2.93 -9.98 -27.25
CA ARG A 13 -1.59 -10.48 -27.62
C ARG A 13 -0.50 -9.70 -26.90
N VAL A 14 -0.56 -8.37 -26.92
CA VAL A 14 0.42 -7.51 -26.24
C VAL A 14 0.39 -7.73 -24.72
N MET A 15 -0.80 -7.73 -24.11
CA MET A 15 -0.94 -7.98 -22.67
C MET A 15 -0.37 -9.33 -22.24
N ARG A 16 -0.58 -10.36 -23.06
CA ARG A 16 -0.02 -11.70 -22.81
C ARG A 16 1.50 -11.71 -22.90
N GLN A 17 2.06 -11.07 -23.93
CA GLN A 17 3.50 -10.94 -24.10
C GLN A 17 4.15 -10.20 -22.91
N GLU A 18 3.53 -9.11 -22.44
CA GLU A 18 4.02 -8.38 -21.27
C GLU A 18 3.89 -9.21 -19.99
N LEU A 19 2.80 -9.96 -19.83
CA LEU A 19 2.62 -10.86 -18.69
C LEU A 19 3.67 -11.98 -18.67
N ASP A 20 3.95 -12.60 -19.82
CA ASP A 20 4.97 -13.65 -19.94
C ASP A 20 6.36 -13.09 -19.58
N ARG A 21 6.70 -11.91 -20.11
CA ARG A 21 7.94 -11.21 -19.79
C ARG A 21 8.04 -10.86 -18.30
N PHE A 22 6.93 -10.41 -17.72
CA PHE A 22 6.83 -10.11 -16.29
C PHE A 22 7.04 -11.37 -15.45
N MET A 23 6.40 -12.48 -15.79
CA MET A 23 6.50 -13.74 -15.06
C MET A 23 7.92 -14.33 -15.05
N VAL A 24 8.71 -14.12 -16.10
CA VAL A 24 10.14 -14.49 -16.14
C VAL A 24 10.96 -13.70 -15.12
N SER A 25 10.54 -12.49 -14.77
CA SER A 25 11.20 -11.66 -13.74
C SER A 25 10.84 -12.05 -12.30
N LEU A 26 9.82 -12.89 -12.10
CA LEU A 26 9.32 -13.24 -10.77
C LEU A 26 10.11 -14.39 -10.12
N LYS A 27 10.09 -14.43 -8.79
CA LYS A 27 10.55 -15.60 -8.04
C LYS A 27 9.69 -16.83 -8.40
N PRO A 28 10.27 -18.05 -8.44
CA PRO A 28 9.54 -19.26 -8.82
C PRO A 28 8.26 -19.51 -7.98
N SER A 29 8.31 -19.25 -6.68
CA SER A 29 7.17 -19.42 -5.77
C SER A 29 5.98 -18.53 -6.12
N ILE A 30 6.24 -17.30 -6.59
CA ILE A 30 5.21 -16.36 -6.98
C ILE A 30 4.73 -16.67 -8.40
N SER A 31 5.65 -16.98 -9.33
CA SER A 31 5.32 -17.33 -10.71
C SER A 31 4.35 -18.52 -10.79
N GLN A 32 4.49 -19.52 -9.90
CA GLN A 32 3.54 -20.64 -9.77
C GLN A 32 2.13 -20.22 -9.35
N SER A 33 1.99 -19.08 -8.67
CA SER A 33 0.67 -18.55 -8.28
C SER A 33 -0.09 -17.96 -9.46
N PHE A 34 0.59 -17.59 -10.55
CA PHE A 34 0.00 -17.17 -11.82
C PHE A 34 -0.42 -18.37 -12.65
N ASN A 35 -1.44 -19.10 -12.18
CA ASN A 35 -2.03 -20.19 -12.97
C ASN A 35 -2.73 -19.65 -14.24
N PRO A 36 -2.99 -20.48 -15.26
CA PRO A 36 -3.58 -20.02 -16.54
C PRO A 36 -4.92 -19.31 -16.38
N GLN A 37 -5.72 -19.69 -15.37
CA GLN A 37 -7.00 -19.04 -15.10
C GLN A 37 -6.81 -17.62 -14.55
N LEU A 38 -5.88 -17.43 -13.62
CA LEU A 38 -5.53 -16.10 -13.09
C LEU A 38 -4.97 -15.21 -14.20
N GLN A 39 -4.08 -15.74 -15.04
CA GLN A 39 -3.52 -15.00 -16.17
C GLN A 39 -4.60 -14.51 -17.13
N ASN A 40 -5.51 -15.41 -17.54
CA ASN A 40 -6.60 -15.06 -18.46
C ASN A 40 -7.54 -14.02 -17.85
N ASN A 41 -7.96 -14.22 -16.59
CA ASN A 41 -8.83 -13.28 -15.90
C ASN A 41 -8.16 -11.90 -15.72
N LEU A 42 -6.85 -11.89 -15.46
CA LEU A 42 -6.10 -10.66 -15.29
C LEU A 42 -6.03 -9.89 -16.60
N ILE A 43 -5.71 -10.56 -17.71
CA ILE A 43 -5.70 -9.93 -19.04
C ILE A 43 -7.07 -9.34 -19.35
N GLU A 44 -8.14 -10.13 -19.17
CA GLU A 44 -9.52 -9.68 -19.41
C GLU A 44 -9.89 -8.45 -18.56
N SER A 45 -9.53 -8.42 -17.28
CA SER A 45 -9.79 -7.26 -16.41
C SER A 45 -9.05 -5.98 -16.84
N LEU A 46 -7.97 -6.10 -17.62
CA LEU A 46 -7.17 -4.97 -18.08
C LEU A 46 -7.56 -4.48 -19.49
N LEU A 47 -8.46 -5.18 -20.19
CA LEU A 47 -8.84 -4.85 -21.56
C LEU A 47 -9.73 -3.62 -21.68
N ASP A 48 -10.49 -3.25 -20.66
CA ASP A 48 -11.35 -2.07 -20.73
C ASP A 48 -10.56 -0.77 -20.46
N GLY A 49 -9.39 -0.89 -19.84
CA GLY A 49 -8.53 0.21 -19.44
C GLY A 49 -8.97 0.95 -18.17
N THR A 50 -10.13 0.61 -17.60
CA THR A 50 -10.66 1.23 -16.37
C THR A 50 -9.73 0.96 -15.19
N VAL A 51 -9.19 -0.26 -15.12
CA VAL A 51 -8.27 -0.66 -14.04
C VAL A 51 -7.02 0.23 -14.00
N PHE A 52 -6.49 0.67 -15.14
CA PHE A 52 -5.33 1.58 -15.15
C PHE A 52 -5.66 2.93 -14.49
N GLN A 53 -6.83 3.51 -14.81
CA GLN A 53 -7.29 4.75 -14.20
C GLN A 53 -7.52 4.61 -12.69
N ILE A 54 -8.06 3.46 -12.27
CA ILE A 54 -8.26 3.16 -10.84
C ILE A 54 -6.91 3.05 -10.14
N VAL A 55 -5.94 2.34 -10.71
CA VAL A 55 -4.60 2.18 -10.11
C VAL A 55 -3.86 3.52 -10.05
N ASP A 56 -3.96 4.36 -11.09
CA ASP A 56 -3.40 5.72 -11.05
C ASP A 56 -4.07 6.57 -9.97
N SER A 57 -5.40 6.54 -9.86
CA SER A 57 -6.14 7.26 -8.81
C SER A 57 -5.75 6.77 -7.41
N LEU A 58 -5.53 5.47 -7.24
CA LEU A 58 -5.06 4.88 -5.98
C LEU A 58 -3.62 5.28 -5.65
N ARG A 59 -2.75 5.43 -6.65
CA ARG A 59 -1.39 5.95 -6.48
C ARG A 59 -1.42 7.39 -5.99
N ASP A 60 -2.24 8.23 -6.60
CA ASP A 60 -2.38 9.64 -6.20
C ASP A 60 -2.95 9.76 -4.78
N LEU A 61 -3.94 8.92 -4.44
CA LEU A 61 -4.51 8.84 -3.09
C LEU A 61 -3.46 8.35 -2.08
N GLN A 62 -2.64 7.38 -2.44
CA GLN A 62 -1.52 6.90 -1.61
C GLN A 62 -0.52 8.03 -1.33
N GLU A 63 -0.09 8.78 -2.34
CA GLU A 63 0.81 9.92 -2.17
C GLU A 63 0.21 11.02 -1.29
N MET A 64 -1.09 11.30 -1.46
CA MET A 64 -1.79 12.28 -0.63
C MET A 64 -1.82 11.85 0.85
N ASN A 65 -2.12 10.57 1.12
CA ASN A 65 -2.11 10.02 2.47
C ASN A 65 -0.71 10.09 3.11
N GLU A 66 0.35 9.77 2.36
CA GLU A 66 1.73 9.85 2.85
C GLU A 66 2.14 11.29 3.20
N LYS A 67 1.79 12.26 2.34
CA LYS A 67 2.01 13.69 2.62
C LYS A 67 1.27 14.14 3.87
N GLN A 68 0.02 13.69 4.04
CA GLN A 68 -0.78 14.01 5.22
C GLN A 68 -0.16 13.41 6.49
N LEU A 69 0.22 12.13 6.49
CA LEU A 69 0.87 11.47 7.63
C LEU A 69 2.19 12.16 8.00
N TYR A 70 2.96 12.60 7.01
CA TYR A 70 4.18 13.37 7.24
C TYR A 70 3.88 14.74 7.88
N ALA A 71 2.88 15.47 7.38
CA ALA A 71 2.47 16.74 7.94
C ALA A 71 1.97 16.60 9.40
N ASP A 72 1.15 15.57 9.67
CA ASP A 72 0.66 15.27 11.01
C ASP A 72 1.81 14.92 11.97
N ARG A 73 2.82 14.18 11.48
CA ARG A 73 4.04 13.91 12.24
C ARG A 73 4.78 15.21 12.57
N GLN A 74 4.97 16.10 11.60
CA GLN A 74 5.64 17.39 11.81
C GLN A 74 4.90 18.26 12.83
N LYS A 75 3.57 18.31 12.74
CA LYS A 75 2.73 19.04 13.70
C LYS A 75 2.91 18.50 15.13
N ARG A 76 2.86 17.18 15.33
CA ARG A 76 3.10 16.59 16.66
C ARG A 76 4.50 16.86 17.19
N LEU A 77 5.53 16.83 16.33
CA LEU A 77 6.90 17.18 16.74
C LEU A 77 6.99 18.65 17.19
N ALA A 78 6.31 19.56 16.50
CA ALA A 78 6.25 20.97 16.89
C ALA A 78 5.51 21.16 18.23
N GLU A 79 4.39 20.48 18.46
CA GLU A 79 3.66 20.49 19.73
C GLU A 79 4.52 20.00 20.91
N LEU A 80 5.33 18.97 20.69
CA LEU A 80 6.28 18.48 21.71
C LEU A 80 7.39 19.49 22.03
N GLN A 81 7.84 20.30 21.05
CA GLN A 81 8.85 21.34 21.27
C GLN A 81 8.29 22.59 21.97
N LEU A 82 6.97 22.77 21.96
CA LEU A 82 6.30 23.94 22.53
C LEU A 82 5.99 23.82 24.01
N VAL A 83 6.30 22.69 24.68
CA VAL A 83 6.07 22.54 26.12
C VAL A 83 7.18 23.25 26.88
N PRO A 84 6.97 24.49 27.35
CA PRO A 84 7.97 25.15 28.17
C PRO A 84 7.86 24.51 29.57
N ASP A 85 8.97 24.50 30.31
CA ASP A 85 8.95 24.26 31.76
C ASP A 85 8.80 22.80 32.23
N LEU A 86 8.77 21.80 31.34
CA LEU A 86 8.73 20.38 31.76
C LEU A 86 9.99 19.98 32.56
N ASP A 87 11.16 20.42 32.11
CA ASP A 87 12.46 20.19 32.77
C ASP A 87 12.57 20.90 34.14
N GLU A 88 11.90 22.04 34.30
CA GLU A 88 11.91 22.79 35.57
C GLU A 88 10.91 22.21 36.58
N GLN A 89 9.76 21.71 36.10
CA GLN A 89 8.77 21.01 36.92
C GLN A 89 9.22 19.59 37.32
N MET A 90 9.94 18.87 36.45
CA MET A 90 10.53 17.56 36.76
C MET A 90 11.57 17.62 37.89
N LYS A 91 12.32 18.73 38.00
CA LYS A 91 13.33 18.93 39.07
C LYS A 91 12.74 19.04 40.49
N ARG A 92 11.42 19.27 40.63
CA ARG A 92 10.75 19.44 41.93
C ARG A 92 10.19 18.13 42.51
N ILE A 93 10.20 17.03 41.75
CA ILE A 93 9.57 15.75 42.11
C ILE A 93 10.67 14.67 42.20
N ASP A 94 10.54 13.74 43.14
CA ASP A 94 11.49 12.64 43.37
C ASP A 94 11.85 11.92 42.06
N MET A 95 13.10 12.07 41.62
CA MET A 95 13.59 11.63 40.30
C MET A 95 13.41 10.12 40.09
N ASN A 96 13.36 9.32 41.14
CA ASN A 96 13.12 7.88 41.02
C ASN A 96 11.66 7.57 40.64
N ILE A 97 10.69 8.28 41.22
CA ILE A 97 9.27 8.12 40.90
C ILE A 97 8.98 8.67 39.49
N VAL A 98 9.56 9.83 39.15
CA VAL A 98 9.44 10.43 37.82
C VAL A 98 10.03 9.53 36.75
N CYS A 99 11.24 8.97 36.94
CA CYS A 99 11.85 8.05 35.99
C CYS A 99 11.05 6.77 35.79
N GLU A 100 10.50 6.16 36.85
CA GLU A 100 9.69 4.95 36.70
C GLU A 100 8.33 5.24 36.04
N LEU A 101 7.69 6.37 36.38
CA LEU A 101 6.48 6.82 35.69
C LEU A 101 6.76 7.13 34.21
N ASP A 102 7.89 7.79 33.89
CA ASP A 102 8.28 8.13 32.52
C ASP A 102 8.55 6.87 31.68
N LYS A 103 9.17 5.83 32.25
CA LYS A 103 9.32 4.53 31.60
C LYS A 103 7.95 3.89 31.29
N VAL A 104 7.04 3.83 32.26
CA VAL A 104 5.70 3.26 32.08
C VAL A 104 4.89 4.06 31.06
N LEU A 105 4.97 5.38 31.13
CA LEU A 105 4.30 6.30 30.21
C LEU A 105 4.87 6.12 28.78
N THR A 106 6.19 6.08 28.64
CA THR A 106 6.88 5.84 27.37
C THR A 106 6.47 4.50 26.76
N ILE A 107 6.42 3.44 27.57
CA ILE A 107 5.97 2.12 27.13
C ILE A 107 4.50 2.19 26.67
N PHE A 108 3.61 2.82 27.44
CA PHE A 108 2.20 2.95 27.09
C PHE A 108 1.99 3.76 25.80
N TYR A 109 2.67 4.90 25.66
CA TYR A 109 2.65 5.70 24.44
C TYR A 109 3.19 4.94 23.24
N PHE A 110 4.26 4.16 23.41
CA PHE A 110 4.82 3.33 22.35
C PHE A 110 3.81 2.27 21.87
N PHE A 111 3.15 1.54 22.79
CA PHE A 111 2.11 0.57 22.44
C PHE A 111 0.91 1.23 21.77
N GLN A 112 0.43 2.35 22.32
CA GLN A 112 -0.70 3.08 21.75
C GLN A 112 -0.38 3.61 20.35
N LEU A 113 0.82 4.17 20.15
CA LEU A 113 1.27 4.67 18.86
C LEU A 113 1.42 3.53 17.85
N SER A 114 2.04 2.42 18.24
CA SER A 114 2.14 1.21 17.40
C SER A 114 0.77 0.72 16.95
N HIS A 115 -0.21 0.67 17.86
CA HIS A 115 -1.58 0.23 17.56
C HIS A 115 -2.32 1.18 16.62
N ILE A 116 -2.17 2.49 16.82
CA ILE A 116 -2.77 3.51 15.95
C ILE A 116 -2.18 3.42 14.54
N ILE A 117 -0.85 3.33 14.45
CA ILE A 117 -0.11 3.16 13.20
C ILE A 117 -0.59 1.91 12.48
N GLU A 118 -0.54 0.75 13.13
CA GLU A 118 -0.94 -0.52 12.54
C GLU A 118 -2.40 -0.51 12.06
N LYS A 119 -3.32 0.05 12.86
CA LYS A 119 -4.72 0.24 12.43
C LYS A 119 -4.86 1.13 11.21
N SER A 120 -4.13 2.24 11.15
CA SER A 120 -4.21 3.18 10.02
C SER A 120 -3.70 2.54 8.73
N TYR A 121 -2.56 1.85 8.76
CA TYR A 121 -2.03 1.12 7.61
C TYR A 121 -2.95 -0.02 7.18
N PHE A 122 -3.49 -0.78 8.13
CA PHE A 122 -4.44 -1.86 7.83
C PHE A 122 -5.71 -1.32 7.16
N GLN A 123 -6.27 -0.20 7.63
CA GLN A 123 -7.46 0.41 7.01
C GLN A 123 -7.21 0.84 5.56
N ILE A 124 -6.08 1.51 5.29
CA ILE A 124 -5.72 1.95 3.94
C ILE A 124 -5.52 0.73 3.02
N MET A 125 -4.76 -0.27 3.47
CA MET A 125 -4.53 -1.50 2.71
C MET A 125 -5.85 -2.23 2.40
N ALA A 126 -6.71 -2.38 3.41
CA ALA A 126 -8.01 -3.03 3.24
C ALA A 126 -8.93 -2.26 2.27
N GLN A 127 -8.90 -0.92 2.30
CA GLN A 127 -9.64 -0.09 1.35
C GLN A 127 -9.13 -0.28 -0.08
N GLN A 128 -7.81 -0.23 -0.29
CA GLN A 128 -7.21 -0.45 -1.61
C GLN A 128 -7.52 -1.85 -2.16
N GLN A 129 -7.39 -2.88 -1.32
CA GLN A 129 -7.79 -4.25 -1.65
C GLN A 129 -9.27 -4.34 -2.04
N ASN A 130 -10.15 -3.63 -1.34
CA ASN A 130 -11.57 -3.60 -1.64
C ASN A 130 -11.88 -2.91 -2.98
N VAL A 131 -11.24 -1.78 -3.26
CA VAL A 131 -11.41 -1.04 -4.52
C VAL A 131 -10.99 -1.90 -5.70
N LEU A 132 -9.81 -2.53 -5.65
CA LEU A 132 -9.32 -3.41 -6.73
C LEU A 132 -10.16 -4.68 -6.89
N SER A 133 -10.67 -5.23 -5.79
CA SER A 133 -11.61 -6.36 -5.82
C SER A 133 -12.92 -5.98 -6.52
N ARG A 134 -13.49 -4.81 -6.20
CA ARG A 134 -14.70 -4.28 -6.86
C ARG A 134 -14.48 -3.90 -8.32
N ALA A 135 -13.25 -3.49 -8.67
CA ALA A 135 -12.85 -3.24 -10.05
C ALA A 135 -12.71 -4.53 -10.89
N GLY A 136 -12.90 -5.71 -10.28
CA GLY A 136 -12.82 -6.99 -10.97
C GLY A 136 -11.40 -7.49 -11.18
N VAL A 137 -10.39 -6.89 -10.53
CA VAL A 137 -9.01 -7.37 -10.62
C VAL A 137 -8.90 -8.70 -9.86
N PRO A 138 -8.46 -9.78 -10.51
CA PRO A 138 -8.44 -11.10 -9.87
C PRO A 138 -7.37 -11.17 -8.77
N ALA A 139 -7.54 -12.12 -7.85
CA ALA A 139 -6.73 -12.31 -6.64
C ALA A 139 -6.82 -11.19 -5.57
N PHE A 140 -7.60 -10.11 -5.82
CA PHE A 140 -7.88 -9.09 -4.81
C PHE A 140 -9.04 -9.47 -3.90
N ARG A 141 -8.73 -9.54 -2.61
CA ARG A 141 -9.65 -9.62 -1.48
C ARG A 141 -8.97 -8.98 -0.27
N VAL A 142 -9.76 -8.59 0.74
CA VAL A 142 -9.19 -8.14 2.00
C VAL A 142 -8.50 -9.33 2.68
N THR A 143 -7.20 -9.23 2.92
CA THR A 143 -6.39 -10.33 3.47
C THR A 143 -5.15 -9.82 4.19
N ASN A 144 -4.79 -10.53 5.26
CA ASN A 144 -3.54 -10.35 6.02
C ASN A 144 -2.53 -11.47 5.77
N ASN A 145 -2.83 -12.39 4.85
CA ASN A 145 -1.91 -13.47 4.52
C ASN A 145 -0.72 -12.91 3.72
N PRO A 146 0.53 -13.05 4.20
CA PRO A 146 1.69 -12.45 3.56
C PRO A 146 1.93 -12.96 2.14
N ASN A 147 1.57 -14.22 1.84
CA ASN A 147 1.73 -14.79 0.50
C ASN A 147 0.72 -14.18 -0.48
N GLU A 148 -0.51 -13.95 -0.03
CA GLU A 148 -1.55 -13.30 -0.83
C GLU A 148 -1.24 -11.82 -1.05
N ILE A 149 -0.77 -11.13 -0.02
CA ILE A 149 -0.31 -9.74 -0.12
C ILE A 149 0.84 -9.66 -1.13
N THR A 150 1.82 -10.56 -1.05
CA THR A 150 2.93 -10.61 -2.01
C THR A 150 2.44 -10.79 -3.45
N LEU A 151 1.48 -11.69 -3.67
CA LEU A 151 0.87 -11.87 -5.00
C LEU A 151 0.13 -10.61 -5.47
N GLN A 152 -0.67 -9.99 -4.61
CA GLN A 152 -1.39 -8.75 -4.92
C GLN A 152 -0.42 -7.61 -5.26
N MET A 153 0.69 -7.48 -4.54
CA MET A 153 1.74 -6.49 -4.80
C MET A 153 2.42 -6.70 -6.16
N GLU A 154 2.69 -7.95 -6.54
CA GLU A 154 3.24 -8.24 -7.88
C GLU A 154 2.22 -7.96 -8.99
N ILE A 155 0.93 -8.20 -8.77
CA ILE A 155 -0.11 -7.81 -9.73
C ILE A 155 -0.17 -6.28 -9.87
N ILE A 156 -0.12 -5.52 -8.76
CA ILE A 156 -0.05 -4.05 -8.82
C ILE A 156 1.20 -3.60 -9.59
N ARG A 157 2.37 -4.21 -9.32
CA ARG A 157 3.61 -3.88 -10.02
C ARG A 157 3.49 -4.11 -11.52
N PHE A 158 2.85 -5.20 -11.94
CA PHE A 158 2.57 -5.46 -13.33
C PHE A 158 1.69 -4.37 -13.96
N ILE A 159 0.57 -4.03 -13.32
CA ILE A 159 -0.37 -3.00 -13.79
C ILE A 159 0.33 -1.63 -13.91
N LEU A 160 1.14 -1.25 -12.93
CA LEU A 160 1.92 -0.01 -12.96
C LEU A 160 2.98 0.00 -14.08
N THR A 161 3.61 -1.14 -14.35
CA THR A 161 4.57 -1.29 -15.45
C THR A 161 3.88 -1.09 -16.80
N LEU A 162 2.70 -1.69 -16.98
CA LEU A 162 1.89 -1.48 -18.18
C LEU A 162 1.45 -0.02 -18.32
N THR A 163 0.98 0.59 -17.23
CA THR A 163 0.57 2.00 -17.22
C THR A 163 1.73 2.90 -17.67
N SER A 164 2.93 2.65 -17.15
CA SER A 164 4.12 3.43 -17.53
C SER A 164 4.56 3.23 -18.99
N THR A 165 4.31 2.05 -19.54
CA THR A 165 4.76 1.67 -20.89
C THR A 165 3.77 2.09 -21.98
N TYR A 166 2.47 2.17 -21.65
CA TYR A 166 1.38 2.35 -22.61
C TYR A 166 0.47 3.57 -22.35
N SER A 167 0.78 4.41 -21.35
CA SER A 167 0.18 5.75 -21.20
C SER A 167 0.55 6.68 -22.35
#